data_AF-A0A914VJ79-F1
#
_entry.id   AF-A0A914VJ79-F1
#
_cell.length_a   1.000
_cell.length_b   1.000
_cell.length_c   1.000
_cell.angle_alpha   90.00
_cell.angle_beta   90.00
_cell.angle_gamma   90.00
#
_symmetry.space_group_name_H-M   'P 1'
#
loop_
_entity.id
_entity.type
_entity.pdbx_description
1 polymer ?
#
loop_
_entity_poly.entity_id
_entity_poly.type
_entity_poly.pdbx_seq_one_letter_code
_entity_poly.pdbx_strand_id
1 'polypeptide(L)' 'MGLCKCPRKKVTNLFCFEHRVNVCEHCLVEKHETCVVQSYLAWLQDSDFDASCPLCSQPLSNAEVVRLQCYRM' A
#
# COMPACT_ATOMS: atom_id res chain seq x y z
N MET A 1 1.57 9.57 -11.17
CA MET A 1 0.31 9.91 -10.47
C MET A 1 -0.83 9.28 -11.25
N GLY A 2 -1.68 8.47 -10.60
CA GLY A 2 -2.75 7.69 -11.24
C GLY A 2 -4.11 7.92 -10.59
N LEU A 3 -5.17 7.42 -11.21
CA LEU A 3 -6.52 7.44 -10.64
C LEU A 3 -6.78 6.14 -9.88
N CYS A 4 -7.30 6.24 -8.67
CA CYS A 4 -7.79 5.06 -7.98
C CYS A 4 -9.01 4.48 -8.72
N LYS A 5 -9.09 3.15 -8.82
CA LYS A 5 -10.22 2.44 -9.44
C LYS A 5 -11.52 2.48 -8.62
N CYS A 6 -11.51 3.11 -7.45
CA CYS A 6 -12.69 3.24 -6.60
C CYS A 6 -13.72 4.22 -7.20
N PRO A 7 -14.99 4.18 -6.77
CA PRO A 7 -16.04 5.07 -7.29
C PRO A 7 -15.71 6.56 -7.12
N ARG A 8 -14.83 6.91 -6.16
CA ARG A 8 -14.39 8.29 -5.92
C ARG A 8 -13.42 8.81 -6.98
N LYS A 9 -12.80 7.92 -7.78
CA LYS A 9 -11.81 8.23 -8.83
C LYS A 9 -10.80 9.31 -8.42
N LYS A 10 -10.32 9.22 -7.17
CA LYS A 10 -9.40 10.23 -6.61
C LYS A 10 -8.03 10.05 -7.24
N VAL A 11 -7.40 11.16 -7.64
CA VAL A 11 -5.99 11.16 -8.04
C VAL A 11 -5.15 10.77 -6.83
N THR A 12 -4.24 9.82 -7.03
CA THR A 12 -3.40 9.25 -5.99
C THR A 12 -2.00 8.99 -6.53
N ASN A 13 -1.01 9.08 -5.65
CA ASN A 13 0.34 8.59 -5.94
C ASN A 13 0.60 7.22 -5.30
N LEU A 14 -0.37 6.66 -4.59
CA LEU A 14 -0.24 5.37 -3.92
C LEU A 14 -0.59 4.22 -4.88
N PHE A 15 0.22 3.18 -4.84
CA PHE A 15 0.11 1.99 -5.67
C PHE A 15 0.25 0.73 -4.82
N CYS A 16 -0.70 -0.18 -4.94
CA CYS A 16 -0.66 -1.49 -4.28
C CYS A 16 0.17 -2.45 -5.13
N PHE A 17 1.23 -3.01 -4.54
CA PHE A 17 2.18 -3.87 -5.25
C PHE A 17 1.60 -5.26 -5.48
N GLU A 18 0.86 -5.78 -4.50
CA GLU A 18 0.18 -7.09 -4.63
C GLU A 18 -0.90 -7.08 -5.71
N HIS A 19 -1.78 -6.07 -5.69
CA HIS A 19 -2.91 -5.99 -6.62
C HIS A 19 -2.58 -5.23 -7.91
N ARG A 20 -1.41 -4.60 -7.99
CA ARG A 20 -0.93 -3.79 -9.13
C ARG A 20 -1.93 -2.73 -9.58
N VAL A 21 -2.51 -2.02 -8.61
CA VAL A 21 -3.52 -0.97 -8.85
C VAL A 21 -3.24 0.28 -8.04
N ASN A 22 -3.60 1.43 -8.61
CA ASN A 22 -3.59 2.70 -7.90
C ASN A 22 -4.70 2.70 -6.83
N VAL A 23 -4.33 3.04 -5.60
CA VAL A 23 -5.23 3.04 -4.44
C VAL A 23 -5.28 4.42 -3.82
N CYS A 24 -6.44 4.88 -3.37
CA CYS A 24 -6.53 6.13 -2.60
C CYS A 24 -6.38 5.84 -1.10
N GLU A 25 -6.17 6.90 -0.31
CA GLU A 25 -6.08 6.82 1.16
C GLU A 25 -7.28 6.11 1.83
N HIS A 26 -8.48 6.13 1.23
CA HIS A 26 -9.65 5.44 1.78
C HIS A 26 -9.58 3.94 1.49
N CYS A 27 -9.32 3.57 0.23
CA CYS A 27 -9.17 2.15 -0.15
C CYS A 27 -7.97 1.49 0.54
N LEU A 28 -6.96 2.28 0.87
CA LEU A 28 -5.82 1.84 1.66
C LEU A 28 -6.24 1.24 3.00
N VAL A 29 -7.19 1.88 3.69
CA VAL A 29 -7.63 1.49 5.04
C VAL A 29 -8.80 0.51 4.98
N GLU A 30 -9.74 0.69 4.04
CA GLU A 30 -10.95 -0.14 3.97
C GLU A 30 -10.75 -1.50 3.28
N LYS A 31 -9.78 -1.61 2.35
CA LYS A 31 -9.64 -2.78 1.47
C LYS A 31 -8.23 -3.32 1.35
N HIS A 32 -7.23 -2.50 1.66
CA HIS A 32 -5.81 -2.82 1.47
C HIS A 32 -5.04 -2.65 2.77
N GLU A 33 -5.67 -2.95 3.91
CA GLU A 33 -5.08 -2.83 5.24
C GLU A 33 -3.81 -3.68 5.40
N THR A 34 -3.86 -4.92 4.91
CA THR A 34 -2.74 -5.88 4.91
C THR A 34 -1.79 -5.72 3.73
N CYS A 35 -2.15 -4.91 2.74
CA CYS A 35 -1.40 -4.86 1.49
C CYS A 35 -0.19 -3.94 1.53
N VAL A 36 0.87 -4.36 0.84
CA VAL A 36 2.03 -3.50 0.59
C VAL A 36 1.65 -2.43 -0.44
N VAL A 37 1.64 -1.18 0.03
CA VAL A 37 1.31 -0.01 -0.78
C VAL A 37 2.40 1.02 -0.58
N GLN A 38 2.99 1.47 -1.68
CA GLN A 38 4.00 2.54 -1.70
C GLN A 38 3.68 3.53 -2.82
N SER A 39 4.61 4.43 -3.14
CA SER A 39 4.43 5.36 -4.25
C SER A 39 4.50 4.63 -5.61
N TYR A 40 3.76 5.12 -6.60
CA TYR A 40 3.82 4.58 -7.95
C TYR A 40 5.22 4.70 -8.57
N LEU A 41 5.98 5.74 -8.18
CA LEU A 41 7.36 5.90 -8.61
C LEU A 41 8.27 4.81 -8.03
N ALA A 42 8.10 4.47 -6.76
CA ALA A 42 8.83 3.36 -6.13
C ALA A 42 8.56 2.07 -6.90
N TRP A 43 7.30 1.77 -7.23
CA TRP A 43 6.96 0.59 -8.04
C TRP A 43 7.63 0.55 -9.41
N LEU A 44 7.76 1.71 -10.08
CA LEU A 44 8.45 1.82 -11.37
C LEU A 44 9.97 1.66 -11.25
N GLN A 45 10.56 2.07 -10.14
CA GLN A 45 11.99 1.96 -9.89
C GLN A 45 12.37 0.54 -9.43
N ASP A 46 11.59 0.02 -8.49
CA ASP A 46 11.82 -1.27 -7.85
C ASP A 46 10.45 -1.94 -7.60
N SER A 47 10.21 -3.04 -8.31
CA SER A 47 8.97 -3.81 -8.18
C SER A 47 9.06 -4.86 -7.07
N ASP A 48 10.21 -5.04 -6.44
CA ASP A 48 10.38 -5.94 -5.32
C ASP A 48 9.72 -5.34 -4.07
N PHE A 49 8.94 -6.16 -3.39
CA PHE A 49 8.26 -5.75 -2.17
C PHE A 49 8.33 -6.85 -1.12
N ASP A 50 8.70 -6.45 0.09
CA ASP A 50 8.66 -7.31 1.25
C ASP A 50 7.31 -7.13 1.95
N ALA A 51 6.51 -8.20 1.99
CA ALA A 51 5.29 -8.27 2.80
C ALA A 51 5.58 -8.58 4.28
N SER A 52 6.83 -8.40 4.70
CA SER A 52 7.33 -8.63 6.05
C SER A 52 7.26 -7.35 6.87
N CYS A 53 6.76 -7.44 8.10
CA CYS A 53 6.75 -6.29 9.01
C CYS A 53 8.19 -5.94 9.43
N PRO A 54 8.64 -4.67 9.32
CA PRO A 54 10.00 -4.29 9.68
C PRO A 54 10.30 -4.38 11.18
N LEU A 55 9.27 -4.53 12.03
CA LEU A 55 9.42 -4.61 13.49
C LEU A 55 9.57 -6.04 13.99
N CYS A 56 8.83 -6.98 13.43
CA CYS A 56 8.80 -8.38 13.90
C CYS A 56 9.24 -9.39 12.84
N SER A 57 9.56 -8.94 11.61
CA SER A 57 9.93 -9.78 10.47
C SER A 57 8.95 -10.92 10.17
N GLN A 58 7.69 -10.77 10.59
CA GLN A 58 6.61 -11.70 10.31
C GLN A 58 5.83 -11.23 9.07
N PRO A 59 5.24 -12.17 8.31
CA PRO A 59 4.39 -11.82 7.18
C PRO A 59 3.13 -11.08 7.65
N LEU A 60 2.81 -9.98 6.97
CA LEU A 60 1.62 -9.14 7.23
C LEU A 60 0.30 -9.92 7.04
N SER A 61 0.33 -11.08 6.38
CA SER A 61 -0.83 -11.93 6.13
C SER A 61 -1.33 -12.72 7.35
N ASN A 62 -0.54 -12.83 8.42
CA ASN A 62 -0.80 -13.78 9.50
C ASN A 62 -1.44 -13.16 10.77
N ALA A 63 -1.65 -11.84 10.81
CA ALA A 63 -2.17 -11.16 12.00
C ALA A 63 -2.96 -9.89 11.64
N GLU A 64 -3.71 -9.36 12.61
CA GLU A 64 -4.27 -8.01 12.53
C GLU A 64 -3.12 -7.00 12.45
N VAL A 65 -2.98 -6.36 11.29
CA VAL A 65 -1.93 -5.38 11.05
C VAL A 65 -2.53 -3.98 11.10
N VAL A 66 -2.10 -3.20 12.09
CA VAL A 66 -2.44 -1.78 12.16
C VAL A 66 -1.45 -1.01 11.29
N ARG A 67 -1.96 -0.39 10.22
CA ARG A 67 -1.16 0.47 9.35
C ARG A 67 -0.81 1.75 10.10
N LEU A 68 0.38 1.78 10.71
CA LEU A 68 0.88 2.98 11.39
C LEU A 68 1.07 4.09 10.35
N GLN A 69 0.23 5.14 10.40
CA GLN A 69 0.27 6.30 9.50
C GLN A 69 1.53 7.16 9.66
N CYS A 70 2.46 6.80 10.55
CA CYS A 70 3.64 7.57 10.85
C CYS A 70 4.91 6.80 10.47
N TYR A 71 5.43 7.07 9.28
CA TYR A 71 6.88 7.08 9.08
C TYR A 71 7.26 8.25 8.16
N ARG A 72 7.23 9.46 8.72
CA ARG A 72 8.14 10.52 8.28
C ARG A 72 9.42 10.33 9.07
N MET A 73 10.49 9.97 8.40
CA MET A 73 11.83 10.46 8.72
C MET A 73 12.38 11.12 7.46
#